data_AF-A0A510V235-F1
#
_entry.id   AF-A0A510V235-F1
#
_cell.length_a   1.000
_cell.length_b   1.000
_cell.length_c   1.000
_cell.angle_alpha   90.00
_cell.angle_beta   90.00
_cell.angle_gamma   90.00
#
_symmetry.space_group_name_H-M   'P 1'
#
loop_
_entity.id
_entity.type
_entity.pdbx_description
1 polymer ?
#
loop_
_entity_poly.entity_id
_entity_poly.type
_entity_poly.pdbx_seq_one_letter_code
_entity_poly.pdbx_strand_id
1 'polypeptide(L)'
;MKSSNQSDDDDLVVRYGQTQRELDELTELRRAELDLDDPGLEALAVLDLAVSSSRGPDGPLVVACLAMIGRQAQAAVVLARGALAAPADQPASVTAQWLSGALEVSVIPPGSTPYVEWLTPAEQWVPAEAASIADHCGFLLDELTRVEQHLDRVPPDDRAARTREASAVRQTLTDARDAWRTLASHTPSAS
;
A
#
# COMPACT_ATOMS: atom_id res chain seq x y z
N MET A 1 38.77 -36.44 -20.80
CA MET A 1 37.43 -36.64 -20.21
C MET A 1 36.86 -35.28 -19.90
N LYS A 2 35.69 -34.94 -20.44
CA LYS A 2 34.98 -33.69 -20.15
C LYS A 2 34.43 -33.78 -18.73
N SER A 3 34.86 -32.89 -17.85
CA SER A 3 34.19 -32.64 -16.57
C SER A 3 33.09 -31.63 -16.87
N SER A 4 31.85 -32.10 -16.93
CA SER A 4 30.68 -31.23 -16.98
C SER A 4 30.47 -30.64 -15.59
N ASN A 5 30.88 -29.39 -15.39
CA ASN A 5 30.35 -28.56 -14.32
C ASN A 5 28.87 -28.28 -14.65
N GLN A 6 27.99 -29.20 -14.25
CA GLN A 6 26.62 -28.81 -13.95
C GLN A 6 26.73 -27.93 -12.70
N SER A 7 26.56 -26.63 -12.92
CA SER A 7 26.28 -25.67 -11.87
C SER A 7 25.06 -26.20 -11.13
N ASP A 8 25.23 -26.58 -9.86
CA ASP A 8 24.12 -26.90 -8.96
C ASP A 8 23.18 -25.68 -8.92
N ASP A 9 22.03 -25.82 -9.58
CA ASP A 9 20.88 -24.90 -9.56
C ASP A 9 20.19 -24.87 -8.17
N ASP A 10 20.79 -25.51 -7.16
CA ASP A 10 20.23 -25.77 -5.82
C ASP A 10 20.57 -24.70 -4.76
N ASP A 11 21.35 -23.66 -5.10
CA ASP A 11 21.80 -22.64 -4.12
C ASP A 11 20.90 -21.39 -4.02
N LEU A 12 19.77 -21.36 -4.72
CA LEU A 12 18.73 -20.33 -4.53
C LEU A 12 17.80 -20.74 -3.40
N VAL A 13 18.26 -20.60 -2.14
CA VAL A 13 17.34 -20.51 -0.99
C VAL A 13 16.57 -19.20 -1.13
N VAL A 14 15.42 -19.28 -1.80
CA VAL A 14 14.52 -18.15 -2.03
C VAL A 14 13.86 -17.77 -0.70
N ARG A 15 13.63 -16.46 -0.49
CA ARG A 15 13.06 -15.76 0.69
C ARG A 15 11.88 -16.43 1.42
N TYR A 16 11.23 -17.42 0.79
CA TYR A 16 10.05 -18.14 1.24
C TYR A 16 10.28 -19.62 1.61
N GLY A 17 11.53 -20.12 1.57
CA GLY A 17 11.83 -21.53 1.85
C GLY A 17 11.32 -22.50 0.78
N GLN A 18 11.06 -21.98 -0.42
CA GLN A 18 10.58 -22.70 -1.60
C GLN A 18 11.72 -22.80 -2.63
N THR A 19 11.68 -23.83 -3.47
CA THR A 19 12.55 -23.91 -4.65
C THR A 19 12.14 -22.85 -5.68
N GLN A 20 13.04 -22.49 -6.60
CA GLN A 20 12.73 -21.51 -7.66
C GLN A 20 11.55 -21.95 -8.54
N ARG A 21 11.44 -23.26 -8.83
CA ARG A 21 10.33 -23.82 -9.61
C ARG A 21 8.99 -23.66 -8.90
N GLU A 22 8.94 -23.95 -7.61
CA GLU A 22 7.73 -23.79 -6.80
C GLU A 22 7.32 -22.32 -6.70
N LEU A 23 8.28 -21.40 -6.60
CA LEU A 23 7.96 -19.98 -6.58
C LEU A 23 7.40 -19.51 -7.93
N ASP A 24 7.97 -19.97 -9.05
CA ASP A 24 7.48 -19.64 -10.38
C ASP A 24 6.05 -20.18 -10.59
N GLU A 25 5.78 -21.42 -10.19
CA GLU A 25 4.44 -22.02 -10.21
C GLU A 25 3.44 -21.23 -9.34
N LEU A 26 3.84 -20.85 -8.11
CA LEU A 26 3.01 -20.04 -7.21
C LEU A 26 2.72 -18.65 -7.78
N THR A 27 3.73 -18.01 -8.38
CA THR A 27 3.58 -16.69 -9.00
C THR A 27 2.59 -16.75 -10.16
N GLU A 28 2.69 -17.76 -11.04
CA GLU A 28 1.76 -17.95 -12.15
C GLU A 28 0.33 -18.20 -11.66
N LEU A 29 0.15 -19.03 -10.62
CA LEU A 29 -1.16 -19.30 -10.03
C LEU A 29 -1.79 -18.03 -9.43
N ARG A 30 -1.06 -17.32 -8.57
CA ARG A 30 -1.57 -16.08 -7.94
C ARG A 30 -1.89 -14.99 -8.94
N ARG A 31 -1.10 -14.92 -10.00
CA ARG A 31 -1.32 -13.98 -11.09
C ARG A 31 -2.57 -14.31 -11.89
N ALA A 32 -2.90 -15.58 -12.09
CA ALA A 32 -4.11 -16.00 -12.78
C ALA A 32 -5.40 -15.71 -11.98
N GLU A 33 -5.29 -15.60 -10.65
CA GLU A 33 -6.39 -15.24 -9.75
C GLU A 33 -6.62 -13.72 -9.67
N LEU A 34 -5.66 -12.92 -10.14
CA LEU A 34 -5.69 -11.46 -9.99
C LEU A 34 -6.50 -10.80 -11.10
N ASP A 35 -7.49 -9.98 -10.72
CA ASP A 35 -8.13 -9.04 -11.63
C ASP A 35 -7.22 -7.80 -11.80
N LEU A 36 -6.62 -7.66 -12.98
CA LEU A 36 -5.73 -6.53 -13.27
C LEU A 36 -6.49 -5.24 -13.60
N ASP A 37 -7.78 -5.33 -13.92
CA ASP A 37 -8.62 -4.17 -14.22
C ASP A 37 -9.19 -3.55 -12.93
N ASP A 38 -9.42 -4.36 -11.89
CA ASP A 38 -9.78 -3.90 -10.54
C ASP A 38 -8.90 -4.50 -9.43
N PRO A 39 -7.59 -4.17 -9.40
CA PRO A 39 -6.65 -4.80 -8.48
C PRO A 39 -6.85 -4.33 -7.03
N GLY A 40 -6.98 -5.29 -6.11
CA GLY A 40 -6.86 -5.06 -4.66
C GLY A 40 -5.42 -5.09 -4.17
N LEU A 41 -5.24 -5.06 -2.84
CA LEU A 41 -3.90 -5.08 -2.19
C LEU A 41 -3.12 -6.37 -2.50
N GLU A 42 -3.81 -7.46 -2.84
CA GLU A 42 -3.22 -8.71 -3.28
C GLU A 42 -2.29 -8.53 -4.49
N ALA A 43 -2.52 -7.53 -5.35
CA ALA A 43 -1.61 -7.20 -6.45
C ALA A 43 -0.18 -6.92 -5.97
N LEU A 44 -0.01 -6.27 -4.82
CA LEU A 44 1.32 -6.03 -4.22
C LEU A 44 1.98 -7.31 -3.72
N ALA A 45 1.19 -8.23 -3.18
CA ALA A 45 1.69 -9.55 -2.78
C ALA A 45 2.14 -10.35 -4.01
N VAL A 46 1.38 -10.30 -5.11
CA VAL A 46 1.79 -10.92 -6.39
C VAL A 46 3.04 -10.25 -6.95
N LEU A 47 3.17 -8.92 -6.84
CA LEU A 47 4.38 -8.20 -7.23
C LEU A 47 5.60 -8.67 -6.40
N ASP A 48 5.48 -8.79 -5.09
CA ASP A 48 6.57 -9.26 -4.22
C ASP A 48 7.04 -10.68 -4.58
N LEU A 49 6.08 -11.60 -4.82
CA LEU A 49 6.37 -12.94 -5.31
C LEU A 49 7.06 -12.90 -6.68
N ALA A 50 6.53 -12.10 -7.61
CA ALA A 50 7.06 -11.99 -8.96
C ALA A 50 8.49 -11.44 -8.98
N VAL A 51 8.84 -10.49 -8.10
CA VAL A 51 10.22 -9.97 -7.96
C VAL A 51 11.21 -11.07 -7.57
N SER A 52 10.76 -12.06 -6.82
CA SER A 52 11.59 -13.20 -6.41
C SER A 52 11.58 -14.35 -7.43
N SER A 53 10.69 -14.29 -8.43
CA SER A 53 10.54 -15.33 -9.47
C SER A 53 11.62 -15.22 -10.55
N SER A 54 11.84 -16.29 -11.31
CA SER A 54 12.85 -16.32 -12.38
C SER A 54 12.52 -15.37 -13.54
N ARG A 55 11.24 -15.08 -13.75
CA ARG A 55 10.75 -14.22 -14.83
C ARG A 55 10.65 -12.75 -14.44
N GLY A 56 10.55 -12.45 -13.15
CA GLY A 56 10.28 -11.11 -12.65
C GLY A 56 8.83 -10.65 -12.88
N PRO A 57 8.49 -9.43 -12.42
CA PRO A 57 7.22 -8.80 -12.76
C PRO A 57 7.21 -8.33 -14.23
N ASP A 58 6.02 -8.23 -14.80
CA ASP A 58 5.81 -7.70 -16.14
C ASP A 58 5.04 -6.35 -16.10
N GLY A 59 4.93 -5.70 -17.26
CA GLY A 59 4.30 -4.39 -17.39
C GLY A 59 2.88 -4.30 -16.83
N PRO A 60 1.95 -5.20 -17.19
CA PRO A 60 0.57 -5.17 -16.68
C PRO A 60 0.47 -5.25 -15.15
N LEU A 61 1.25 -6.12 -14.50
CA LEU A 61 1.25 -6.22 -13.03
C LEU A 61 1.77 -4.93 -12.38
N VAL A 62 2.84 -4.34 -12.93
CA VAL A 62 3.39 -3.07 -12.45
C VAL A 62 2.37 -1.94 -12.58
N VAL A 63 1.65 -1.87 -13.71
CA VAL A 63 0.59 -0.87 -13.93
C VAL A 63 -0.58 -1.07 -12.97
N ALA A 64 -1.02 -2.31 -12.77
CA ALA A 64 -2.09 -2.63 -11.83
C ALA A 64 -1.72 -2.24 -10.38
N CYS A 65 -0.49 -2.53 -9.96
CA CYS A 65 0.02 -2.13 -8.64
C CYS A 65 0.05 -0.60 -8.49
N LEU A 66 0.53 0.13 -9.51
CA LEU A 66 0.52 1.59 -9.49
C LEU A 66 -0.89 2.17 -9.37
N ALA A 67 -1.84 1.64 -10.14
CA ALA A 67 -3.23 2.08 -10.13
C ALA A 67 -3.89 1.85 -8.77
N MET A 68 -3.65 0.68 -8.15
CA MET A 68 -4.16 0.37 -6.82
C MET A 68 -3.57 1.30 -5.75
N ILE A 69 -2.23 1.49 -5.75
CA ILE A 69 -1.58 2.43 -4.81
C ILE A 69 -2.15 3.84 -5.00
N GLY A 70 -2.35 4.28 -6.25
CA GLY A 70 -2.96 5.58 -6.55
C GLY A 70 -4.38 5.72 -5.98
N ARG A 71 -5.19 4.66 -6.06
CA ARG A 71 -6.55 4.63 -5.48
C ARG A 71 -6.51 4.78 -3.96
N GLN A 72 -5.61 4.06 -3.29
CA GLN A 72 -5.41 4.16 -1.84
C GLN A 72 -4.90 5.55 -1.42
N ALA A 73 -3.93 6.12 -2.16
CA ALA A 73 -3.41 7.46 -1.92
C ALA A 73 -4.50 8.53 -2.02
N GLN A 74 -5.37 8.42 -3.04
CA GLN A 74 -6.50 9.33 -3.22
C GLN A 74 -7.54 9.20 -2.09
N ALA A 75 -7.83 7.98 -1.63
CA ALA A 75 -8.69 7.78 -0.47
C ALA A 75 -8.08 8.43 0.79
N ALA A 76 -6.77 8.24 1.01
CA ALA A 76 -6.08 8.75 2.19
C ALA A 76 -6.10 10.28 2.26
N VAL A 77 -5.90 10.96 1.12
CA VAL A 77 -5.93 12.42 1.08
C VAL A 77 -7.36 12.98 1.20
N VAL A 78 -8.36 12.29 0.66
CA VAL A 78 -9.77 12.69 0.81
C VAL A 78 -10.18 12.60 2.28
N LEU A 79 -9.83 11.51 2.96
CA LEU A 79 -10.09 11.35 4.38
C LEU A 79 -9.32 12.38 5.22
N ALA A 80 -8.04 12.62 4.92
CA ALA A 80 -7.25 13.65 5.63
C ALA A 80 -7.89 15.04 5.53
N ARG A 81 -8.35 15.41 4.32
CA ARG A 81 -9.03 16.70 4.11
C ARG A 81 -10.35 16.79 4.87
N GLY A 82 -11.13 15.71 4.90
CA GLY A 82 -12.37 15.66 5.68
C GLY A 82 -12.12 15.81 7.18
N ALA A 83 -11.12 15.11 7.71
CA ALA A 83 -10.74 15.17 9.12
C ALA A 83 -10.25 16.57 9.52
N LEU A 84 -9.42 17.22 8.69
CA LEU A 84 -8.90 18.57 8.94
C LEU A 84 -9.93 19.68 8.74
N ALA A 85 -10.98 19.44 7.94
CA ALA A 85 -12.07 20.39 7.75
C ALA A 85 -13.06 20.42 8.94
N ALA A 86 -12.96 19.46 9.87
CA ALA A 86 -13.73 19.49 11.11
C ALA A 86 -13.32 20.74 11.92
N PRO A 87 -14.25 21.66 12.24
CA PRO A 87 -13.95 22.84 13.03
C PRO A 87 -13.31 22.48 14.37
N ALA A 88 -12.28 23.22 14.77
CA ALA A 88 -11.55 23.01 16.03
C ALA A 88 -12.46 23.07 17.28
N ASP A 89 -13.62 23.72 17.16
CA ASP A 89 -14.60 23.88 18.24
C ASP A 89 -15.60 22.72 18.35
N GLN A 90 -15.53 21.73 17.45
CA GLN A 90 -16.42 20.56 17.53
C GLN A 90 -15.94 19.53 18.56
N PRO A 91 -16.85 18.85 19.27
CA PRO A 91 -16.49 17.71 20.11
C PRO A 91 -15.78 16.63 19.31
N ALA A 92 -14.75 16.00 19.89
CA ALA A 92 -13.99 14.92 19.26
C ALA A 92 -14.88 13.75 18.80
N SER A 93 -16.02 13.54 19.47
CA SER A 93 -17.03 12.54 19.10
C SER A 93 -17.64 12.75 17.70
N VAL A 94 -17.71 13.98 17.20
CA VAL A 94 -18.25 14.28 15.87
C VAL A 94 -17.24 13.85 14.79
N THR A 95 -15.97 14.23 14.94
CA THR A 95 -14.89 13.78 14.06
C THR A 95 -14.74 12.26 14.08
N ALA A 96 -14.84 11.65 15.26
CA ALA A 96 -14.82 10.20 15.44
C ALA A 96 -15.96 9.50 14.68
N GLN A 97 -17.20 9.96 14.83
CA GLN A 97 -18.35 9.37 14.14
C GLN A 97 -18.23 9.51 12.61
N TRP A 98 -17.79 10.67 12.13
CA TRP A 98 -17.55 10.88 10.70
C TRP A 98 -16.44 9.96 10.18
N LEU A 99 -15.31 9.88 10.90
CA LEU A 99 -14.15 9.07 10.51
C LEU A 99 -14.51 7.58 10.47
N SER A 100 -15.25 7.09 11.46
CA SER A 100 -15.77 5.71 11.51
C SER A 100 -16.56 5.37 10.25
N GLY A 101 -17.62 6.15 9.94
CA GLY A 101 -18.43 5.91 8.73
C GLY A 101 -17.65 6.10 7.42
N ALA A 102 -16.66 7.00 7.39
CA ALA A 102 -15.83 7.22 6.21
C ALA A 102 -14.84 6.05 5.97
N LEU A 103 -14.32 5.43 7.03
CA LEU A 103 -13.45 4.26 6.94
C LEU A 103 -14.20 2.98 6.55
N GLU A 104 -15.44 2.80 7.03
CA GLU A 104 -16.29 1.64 6.68
C GLU A 104 -16.48 1.46 5.16
N VAL A 105 -16.47 2.55 4.40
CA VAL A 105 -16.64 2.55 2.94
C VAL A 105 -15.35 2.86 2.18
N SER A 106 -14.23 3.02 2.89
CA SER A 106 -12.93 3.32 2.30
C SER A 106 -12.25 2.05 1.80
N VAL A 107 -11.37 2.21 0.81
CA VAL A 107 -10.45 1.15 0.38
C VAL A 107 -9.28 0.98 1.36
N ILE A 108 -9.09 1.94 2.28
CA ILE A 108 -8.03 1.89 3.29
C ILE A 108 -8.39 0.83 4.34
N PRO A 109 -7.50 -0.13 4.60
CA PRO A 109 -7.75 -1.12 5.64
C PRO A 109 -7.84 -0.44 7.01
N PRO A 110 -8.73 -0.91 7.90
CA PRO A 110 -8.80 -0.39 9.26
C PRO A 110 -7.47 -0.61 10.00
N GLY A 111 -7.19 0.25 10.97
CA GLY A 111 -6.02 0.10 11.81
C GLY A 111 -5.90 -1.28 12.45
N SER A 112 -4.67 -1.75 12.63
CA SER A 112 -4.34 -3.09 13.15
C SER A 112 -4.64 -3.24 14.65
N THR A 113 -4.90 -2.15 15.37
CA THR A 113 -5.37 -2.20 16.75
C THR A 113 -6.89 -2.14 16.75
N PRO A 114 -7.60 -3.26 16.99
CA PRO A 114 -9.05 -3.22 17.12
C PRO A 114 -9.39 -2.40 18.36
N TYR A 115 -9.90 -1.19 18.18
CA TYR A 115 -10.58 -0.47 19.25
C TYR A 115 -12.07 -0.82 19.19
N VAL A 116 -12.63 -0.94 20.38
CA VAL A 116 -14.06 -1.09 20.54
C VAL A 116 -14.60 0.32 20.73
N GLU A 117 -15.27 0.87 19.71
CA GLU A 117 -15.71 2.28 19.69
C GLU A 117 -16.51 2.72 20.93
N TRP A 118 -17.24 1.80 21.58
CA TRP A 118 -17.99 2.09 22.81
C TRP A 118 -17.16 2.00 24.10
N LEU A 119 -15.93 1.49 24.04
CA LEU A 119 -14.99 1.39 25.16
C LEU A 119 -13.83 2.39 25.06
N THR A 120 -13.46 2.81 23.85
CA THR A 120 -12.33 3.72 23.64
C THR A 120 -12.85 5.13 23.32
N PRO A 121 -12.58 6.13 24.17
CA PRO A 121 -12.96 7.52 23.89
C PRO A 121 -12.38 8.02 22.56
N ALA A 122 -13.11 8.94 21.91
CA ALA A 122 -12.70 9.55 20.63
C ALA A 122 -11.31 10.16 20.71
N GLU A 123 -10.97 10.78 21.84
CA GLU A 123 -9.70 11.42 22.12
C GLU A 123 -8.51 10.44 22.14
N GLN A 124 -8.77 9.14 22.29
CA GLN A 124 -7.75 8.09 22.33
C GLN A 124 -7.65 7.34 21.01
N TRP A 125 -8.77 6.97 20.39
CA TRP A 125 -8.72 6.17 19.16
C TRP A 125 -8.48 7.01 17.90
N VAL A 126 -9.01 8.24 17.80
CA VAL A 126 -8.82 9.06 16.59
C VAL A 126 -7.34 9.35 16.32
N PRO A 127 -6.51 9.72 17.32
CA PRO A 127 -5.07 9.87 17.09
C PRO A 127 -4.37 8.56 16.72
N ALA A 128 -4.83 7.42 17.28
CA ALA A 128 -4.27 6.11 16.96
C ALA A 128 -4.61 5.67 15.53
N GLU A 129 -5.84 5.91 15.07
CA GLU A 129 -6.25 5.66 13.70
C GLU A 129 -5.51 6.59 12.73
N ALA A 130 -5.37 7.87 13.09
CA ALA A 130 -4.57 8.82 12.31
C ALA A 130 -3.11 8.35 12.14
N ALA A 131 -2.49 7.86 13.22
CA ALA A 131 -1.15 7.28 13.16
C ALA A 131 -1.12 6.03 12.28
N SER A 132 -2.11 5.15 12.38
CA SER A 132 -2.22 3.95 11.55
C SER A 132 -2.34 4.28 10.05
N ILE A 133 -3.15 5.28 9.70
CA ILE A 133 -3.28 5.71 8.29
C ILE A 133 -1.98 6.37 7.80
N ALA A 134 -1.28 7.12 8.66
CA ALA A 134 0.04 7.66 8.32
C ALA A 134 1.07 6.54 8.06
N ASP A 135 1.07 5.49 8.88
CA ASP A 135 1.93 4.32 8.70
C ASP A 135 1.56 3.54 7.45
N HIS A 136 0.26 3.40 7.14
CA HIS A 136 -0.21 2.83 5.88
C HIS A 136 0.28 3.62 4.66
N CYS A 137 0.23 4.96 4.71
CA CYS A 137 0.81 5.80 3.66
C CYS A 137 2.32 5.59 3.53
N GLY A 138 3.02 5.37 4.66
CA GLY A 138 4.44 5.00 4.67
C GLY A 138 4.71 3.67 3.95
N PHE A 139 3.95 2.63 4.30
CA PHE A 139 3.99 1.34 3.62
C PHE A 139 3.77 1.48 2.11
N LEU A 140 2.75 2.23 1.68
CA LEU A 140 2.47 2.45 0.26
C LEU A 140 3.57 3.23 -0.47
N LEU A 141 4.31 4.12 0.22
CA LEU A 141 5.48 4.79 -0.36
C LEU A 141 6.64 3.81 -0.61
N ASP A 142 6.83 2.85 0.28
CA ASP A 142 7.84 1.80 0.11
C ASP A 142 7.45 0.86 -1.05
N GLU A 143 6.18 0.47 -1.12
CA GLU A 143 5.66 -0.34 -2.24
C GLU A 143 5.69 0.42 -3.57
N LEU A 144 5.40 1.73 -3.59
CA LEU A 144 5.54 2.57 -4.77
C LEU A 144 7.00 2.63 -5.24
N THR A 145 7.95 2.69 -4.31
CA THR A 145 9.38 2.66 -4.64
C THR A 145 9.76 1.35 -5.34
N ARG A 146 9.18 0.22 -4.92
CA ARG A 146 9.34 -1.06 -5.60
C ARG A 146 8.69 -1.07 -6.99
N VAL A 147 7.49 -0.52 -7.13
CA VAL A 147 6.81 -0.37 -8.43
C VAL A 147 7.65 0.46 -9.40
N GLU A 148 8.22 1.58 -8.94
CA GLU A 148 9.08 2.46 -9.73
C GLU A 148 10.33 1.75 -10.27
N GLN A 149 10.93 0.85 -9.49
CA GLN A 149 12.09 0.04 -9.92
C GLN A 149 11.78 -0.88 -11.10
N HIS A 150 10.50 -1.14 -11.39
CA HIS A 150 10.04 -2.03 -12.44
C HIS A 150 9.26 -1.32 -13.56
N LEU A 151 9.22 0.01 -13.58
CA LEU A 151 8.58 0.78 -14.66
C LEU A 151 9.27 0.58 -16.03
N ASP A 152 10.51 0.11 -16.05
CA ASP A 152 11.21 -0.29 -17.27
C ASP A 152 10.53 -1.48 -17.98
N ARG A 153 9.73 -2.28 -17.25
CA ARG A 153 8.94 -3.39 -17.79
C ARG A 153 7.65 -2.95 -18.49
N VAL A 154 7.24 -1.69 -18.30
CA VAL A 154 6.09 -1.10 -19.00
C VAL A 154 6.48 -0.77 -20.45
N PRO A 155 5.58 -1.00 -21.43
CA PRO A 155 5.80 -0.60 -22.82
C PRO A 155 6.28 0.86 -22.94
N PRO A 156 7.23 1.16 -23.85
CA PRO A 156 7.82 2.49 -23.95
C PRO A 156 6.82 3.64 -24.14
N ASP A 157 5.74 3.38 -24.88
CA ASP A 157 4.69 4.38 -25.19
C ASP A 157 3.94 4.83 -23.92
N ASP A 158 3.77 3.93 -22.95
CA ASP A 158 3.06 4.19 -21.69
C ASP A 158 4.01 4.58 -20.54
N ARG A 159 5.28 4.17 -20.62
CA ARG A 159 6.25 4.34 -19.52
C ARG A 159 6.34 5.78 -19.03
N ALA A 160 6.43 6.74 -19.94
CA ALA A 160 6.52 8.16 -19.56
C ALA A 160 5.26 8.65 -18.83
N ALA A 161 4.08 8.15 -19.19
CA ALA A 161 2.85 8.45 -18.48
C ALA A 161 2.85 7.82 -17.08
N ARG A 162 3.25 6.55 -16.96
CA ARG A 162 3.31 5.83 -15.68
C ARG A 162 4.35 6.39 -14.72
N THR A 163 5.49 6.88 -15.21
CA THR A 163 6.47 7.60 -14.37
C THR A 163 5.89 8.90 -13.81
N ARG A 164 5.14 9.67 -14.61
CA ARG A 164 4.47 10.88 -14.12
C ARG A 164 3.38 10.57 -13.09
N GLU A 165 2.62 9.50 -13.33
CA GLU A 165 1.61 9.00 -12.41
C GLU A 165 2.25 8.57 -11.08
N ALA A 166 3.34 7.79 -11.10
CA ALA A 166 4.08 7.41 -9.89
C ALA A 166 4.55 8.63 -9.10
N SER A 167 5.14 9.64 -9.75
CA SER A 167 5.54 10.90 -9.09
C SER A 167 4.35 11.64 -8.47
N ALA A 168 3.20 11.67 -9.13
CA ALA A 168 2.00 12.30 -8.59
C ALA A 168 1.47 11.52 -7.37
N VAL A 169 1.40 10.19 -7.46
CA VAL A 169 0.99 9.31 -6.35
C VAL A 169 1.93 9.47 -5.16
N ARG A 170 3.25 9.56 -5.39
CA ARG A 170 4.25 9.81 -4.36
C ARG A 170 4.00 11.12 -3.61
N GLN A 171 3.71 12.19 -4.35
CA GLN A 171 3.36 13.48 -3.74
C GLN A 171 2.08 13.36 -2.92
N THR A 172 1.03 12.74 -3.48
CA THR A 172 -0.25 12.53 -2.78
C THR A 172 -0.09 11.72 -1.48
N LEU A 173 0.68 10.64 -1.50
CA LEU A 173 0.97 9.84 -0.31
C LEU A 173 1.77 10.61 0.73
N THR A 174 2.73 11.44 0.29
CA THR A 174 3.52 12.27 1.19
C THR A 174 2.63 13.31 1.88
N ASP A 175 1.80 14.02 1.10
CA ASP A 175 0.87 15.02 1.62
C ASP A 175 -0.14 14.40 2.59
N ALA A 176 -0.70 13.23 2.22
CA ALA A 176 -1.63 12.50 3.08
C ALA A 176 -0.96 12.07 4.39
N ARG A 177 0.22 11.45 4.31
CA ARG A 177 0.99 11.03 5.50
C ARG A 177 1.26 12.19 6.44
N ASP A 178 1.69 13.33 5.90
CA ASP A 178 2.05 14.49 6.71
C ASP A 178 0.81 15.13 7.35
N ALA A 179 -0.32 15.16 6.64
CA ALA A 179 -1.60 15.59 7.20
C ALA A 179 -2.06 14.66 8.35
N TRP A 180 -1.93 13.34 8.19
CA TRP A 180 -2.28 12.37 9.22
C TRP A 180 -1.35 12.42 10.44
N ARG A 181 -0.04 12.62 10.23
CA ARG A 181 0.91 12.86 11.32
C ARG A 181 0.61 14.13 12.10
N THR A 182 0.16 15.17 11.39
CA THR A 182 -0.31 16.40 12.01
C THR A 182 -1.51 16.09 12.90
N LEU A 183 -2.51 15.37 12.40
CA LEU A 183 -3.69 15.00 13.19
C LEU A 183 -3.33 14.13 14.40
N ALA A 184 -2.45 13.13 14.24
CA ALA A 184 -2.01 12.25 15.32
C ALA A 184 -1.27 12.99 16.45
N SER A 185 -0.54 14.07 16.12
CA SER A 185 0.22 14.88 17.08
C SER A 185 -0.59 15.99 17.76
N HIS A 186 -1.75 16.38 17.22
CA HIS A 186 -2.63 17.43 17.77
C HIS A 186 -3.59 16.91 18.85
N THR A 187 -3.16 15.97 19.69
CA THR A 187 -3.95 15.59 20.87
C THR A 187 -3.72 16.65 21.96
N PRO A 188 -4.71 17.47 22.34
CA PRO A 188 -4.54 18.41 23.44
C PRO A 188 -4.27 17.60 24.72
N SER A 189 -3.15 17.88 25.39
CA SER A 189 -2.90 17.36 26.73
C SER A 189 -4.10 17.74 27.60
N ALA A 190 -4.80 16.72 28.10
CA ALA A 190 -5.82 16.89 29.13
C ALA A 190 -5.17 17.66 30.28
N SER A 191 -5.66 18.88 30.50
CA SER A 191 -5.30 19.76 31.61
C SER A 191 -6.29 19.54 32.75
#